data_AF-A0A401Q0M8-F1
#
_entry.id   AF-A0A401Q0M8-F1
#
_cell.length_a   1.000
_cell.length_b   1.000
_cell.length_c   1.000
_cell.angle_alpha   90.00
_cell.angle_beta   90.00
_cell.angle_gamma   90.00
#
_symmetry.space_group_name_H-M   'P 1'
#
loop_
_entity.id
_entity.type
_entity.pdbx_description
1 polymer ?
#
loop_
_entity_poly.entity_id
_entity_poly.type
_entity_poly.pdbx_seq_one_letter_code
_entity_poly.pdbx_strand_id
1 'polypeptide(L)'
;METYAPEVAKAYITSRLESVPLIIRDCLEDPLDDMGLVFQQLDQLCTVSRCEYEKTCTLLVQLFDQSAQTYQELLRAPSGRNVEIAIQEGRLAWLVYIVGAVIGGRLTFTCTDEQDSMDGELVYR
;
A
#
# COMPACT_ATOMS: atom_id res chain seq x y z
N MET A 1 5.34 -22.53 -1.11
CA MET A 1 5.81 -21.17 -0.75
C MET A 1 4.82 -20.10 -1.19
N GLU A 2 3.95 -20.39 -2.17
CA GLU A 2 3.01 -19.44 -2.80
C GLU A 2 1.77 -19.07 -1.97
N THR A 3 1.44 -19.79 -0.90
CA THR A 3 0.20 -19.55 -0.11
C THR A 3 0.35 -18.46 0.97
N TYR A 4 1.56 -18.18 1.43
CA TYR A 4 1.78 -17.25 2.56
C TYR A 4 2.00 -15.80 2.10
N ALA A 5 2.52 -15.62 0.89
CA ALA A 5 2.75 -14.32 0.27
C ALA A 5 1.50 -13.42 0.23
N PRO A 6 0.34 -13.88 -0.30
CA PRO A 6 -0.85 -13.05 -0.37
C PRO A 6 -1.45 -12.73 0.99
N GLU A 7 -1.41 -13.67 1.94
CA GLU A 7 -1.89 -13.45 3.31
C GLU A 7 -1.01 -12.44 4.06
N VAL A 8 0.31 -12.46 3.84
CA VAL A 8 1.22 -11.46 4.40
C VAL A 8 0.92 -10.08 3.80
N ALA A 9 0.71 -9.99 2.49
CA ALA A 9 0.40 -8.72 1.85
C ALA A 9 -0.94 -8.15 2.34
N LYS A 10 -1.96 -8.99 2.42
CA LYS A 10 -3.27 -8.65 2.98
C LYS A 10 -3.17 -8.21 4.44
N ALA A 11 -2.51 -8.99 5.29
CA ALA A 11 -2.33 -8.67 6.70
C ALA A 11 -1.58 -7.35 6.89
N TYR A 12 -0.56 -7.08 6.06
CA TYR A 12 0.17 -5.82 6.08
C TYR A 12 -0.75 -4.63 5.71
N ILE A 13 -1.47 -4.73 4.59
CA ILE A 13 -2.41 -3.69 4.14
C ILE A 13 -3.47 -3.43 5.22
N THR A 14 -4.10 -4.48 5.73
CA THR A 14 -5.11 -4.39 6.80
C THR A 14 -4.53 -3.74 8.06
N SER A 15 -3.34 -4.19 8.50
CA SER A 15 -2.68 -3.62 9.69
C SER A 15 -2.41 -2.12 9.54
N ARG A 16 -1.97 -1.66 8.35
CA ARG A 16 -1.76 -0.23 8.10
C ARG A 16 -3.07 0.56 8.15
N LEU A 17 -4.15 0.08 7.53
CA LEU A 17 -5.46 0.74 7.57
C LEU A 17 -6.11 0.76 8.96
N GLU A 18 -5.85 -0.27 9.77
CA GLU A 18 -6.30 -0.36 11.17
C GLU A 18 -5.50 0.54 12.11
N SER A 19 -4.24 0.85 11.75
CA SER A 19 -3.39 1.77 12.52
C SER A 19 -3.81 3.24 12.38
N VAL A 20 -4.39 3.64 11.24
CA VAL A 20 -4.79 5.04 10.97
C VAL A 20 -5.72 5.63 12.05
N PRO A 21 -6.81 4.94 12.48
CA PRO A 21 -7.61 5.40 13.61
C PRO A 21 -6.82 5.61 14.90
N LEU A 22 -5.83 4.76 15.18
CA LEU A 22 -5.01 4.86 16.40
C LEU A 22 -4.09 6.07 16.32
N ILE A 23 -3.41 6.26 15.17
CA ILE A 23 -2.51 7.39 14.94
C ILE A 23 -3.25 8.72 15.12
N ILE A 24 -4.44 8.85 14.52
CA ILE A 24 -5.18 10.11 14.52
C ILE A 24 -5.83 10.39 15.87
N ARG A 25 -6.34 9.35 16.56
CA ARG A 25 -7.03 9.53 17.86
C ARG A 25 -6.08 9.68 19.03
N ASP A 26 -4.98 8.93 19.00
CA ASP A 26 -3.99 8.90 20.09
C ASP A 26 -2.77 9.82 19.80
N CYS A 27 -2.82 10.57 18.69
CA CYS A 27 -1.75 11.47 18.22
C CYS A 27 -0.38 10.78 18.17
N LEU A 28 -0.35 9.54 17.65
CA LEU A 28 0.90 8.79 17.49
C LEU A 28 1.68 9.32 16.28
N GLU A 29 2.95 8.94 16.19
CA GLU A 29 3.79 9.23 15.04
C GLU A 29 3.20 8.59 13.78
N ASP A 30 2.98 9.39 12.73
CA ASP A 30 2.45 8.89 11.46
C ASP A 30 3.61 8.23 10.69
N PRO A 31 3.54 6.93 10.37
CA PRO A 31 4.59 6.29 9.58
C PRO A 31 4.73 6.92 8.19
N LEU A 32 3.70 7.61 7.68
CA LEU A 32 3.78 8.37 6.42
C LEU A 32 4.72 9.58 6.49
N ASP A 33 5.11 10.04 7.68
CA ASP A 33 6.09 11.13 7.82
C ASP A 33 7.52 10.67 7.44
N ASP A 34 7.81 9.37 7.56
CA ASP A 34 9.05 8.76 7.07
C ASP A 34 8.81 8.04 5.74
N MET A 35 8.68 8.85 4.69
CA MET A 35 8.50 8.37 3.32
C MET A 35 9.60 7.38 2.89
N GLY A 36 10.85 7.53 3.36
CA GLY A 36 11.95 6.63 3.02
C GLY A 36 11.72 5.21 3.57
N LEU A 37 11.33 5.11 4.84
CA LEU A 37 10.98 3.84 5.47
C LEU A 37 9.75 3.20 4.84
N VAL A 38 8.74 4.00 4.52
CA VAL A 38 7.50 3.53 3.86
C VAL A 38 7.81 2.94 2.49
N PHE A 39 8.61 3.62 1.67
CA PHE A 39 9.00 3.08 0.36
C PHE A 39 9.76 1.76 0.48
N GLN A 40 10.66 1.63 1.47
CA GLN A 40 11.38 0.39 1.69
C GLN A 40 10.44 -0.77 2.09
N GLN A 41 9.45 -0.51 2.96
CA GLN A 41 8.46 -1.51 3.35
C GLN A 41 7.56 -1.91 2.17
N LEU A 42 7.18 -0.93 1.34
CA LEU A 42 6.35 -1.17 0.17
C LEU A 42 7.09 -1.91 -0.95
N ASP A 43 8.40 -1.71 -1.11
CA ASP A 43 9.22 -2.46 -2.08
C ASP A 43 9.27 -3.97 -1.73
N GLN A 44 9.44 -4.28 -0.44
CA GLN A 44 9.35 -5.66 0.06
C GLN A 44 7.96 -6.26 -0.17
N LEU A 45 6.90 -5.47 0.05
CA LEU A 45 5.51 -5.88 -0.22
C LEU A 45 5.27 -6.15 -1.70
N CYS A 46 5.83 -5.34 -2.60
CA CYS A 46 5.66 -5.48 -4.04
C CYS A 46 6.23 -6.81 -4.55
N THR A 47 7.40 -7.20 -4.08
CA THR A 47 8.03 -8.49 -4.42
C THR A 47 7.12 -9.67 -4.06
N VAL A 48 6.40 -9.58 -2.93
CA VAL A 48 5.50 -10.62 -2.43
C VAL A 48 4.14 -10.62 -3.15
N SER A 49 3.62 -9.44 -3.50
CA SER A 49 2.30 -9.28 -4.15
C SER A 49 2.25 -9.77 -5.60
N ARG A 50 3.40 -9.94 -6.27
CA ARG A 50 3.47 -10.35 -7.69
C ARG A 50 2.95 -11.77 -7.96
N CYS A 51 3.05 -12.67 -6.98
CA CYS A 51 2.54 -14.04 -7.13
C CYS A 51 1.00 -14.08 -7.27
N GLU A 52 0.28 -13.07 -6.78
CA GLU A 52 -1.18 -12.98 -6.84
C GLU A 52 -1.65 -11.54 -7.13
N TYR A 53 -1.05 -10.92 -8.16
CA TYR A 53 -1.27 -9.52 -8.52
C TYR A 53 -2.76 -9.21 -8.73
N GLU A 54 -3.49 -10.08 -9.42
CA GLU A 54 -4.92 -9.88 -9.71
C GLU A 54 -5.78 -9.84 -8.45
N LYS A 55 -5.54 -10.74 -7.49
CA LYS A 55 -6.25 -10.77 -6.21
C LYS A 55 -5.90 -9.55 -5.34
N THR A 56 -4.62 -9.18 -5.32
CA THR A 56 -4.14 -8.01 -4.57
C THR A 56 -4.73 -6.73 -5.14
N CYS A 57 -4.76 -6.56 -6.46
CA CYS A 57 -5.41 -5.42 -7.10
C CYS A 57 -6.91 -5.37 -6.82
N THR A 58 -7.60 -6.51 -6.89
CA THR A 58 -9.03 -6.58 -6.57
C THR A 58 -9.30 -6.14 -5.14
N LEU A 59 -8.50 -6.61 -4.18
CA LEU A 59 -8.58 -6.21 -2.78
C LEU A 59 -8.32 -4.71 -2.60
N LEU A 60 -7.28 -4.16 -3.23
CA LEU A 60 -6.93 -2.74 -3.13
C LEU A 60 -8.05 -1.85 -3.67
N VAL A 61 -8.64 -2.20 -4.82
CA VAL A 61 -9.78 -1.48 -5.40
C VAL A 61 -10.98 -1.52 -4.45
N GLN A 62 -11.32 -2.70 -3.93
CA GLN A 62 -12.42 -2.86 -2.97
C GLN A 62 -12.24 -2.00 -1.72
N LEU A 63 -11.04 -2.00 -1.12
CA LEU A 63 -10.74 -1.20 0.06
C LEU A 63 -10.75 0.30 -0.23
N PHE A 64 -10.28 0.70 -1.41
CA PHE A 64 -10.30 2.08 -1.86
C PHE A 64 -11.72 2.59 -2.05
N ASP A 65 -12.54 1.85 -2.79
CA ASP A 65 -13.94 2.22 -3.04
C ASP A 65 -14.72 2.30 -1.74
N GLN A 66 -14.52 1.35 -0.81
CA GLN A 66 -15.16 1.35 0.51
C GLN A 66 -14.76 2.59 1.33
N SER A 67 -13.46 2.92 1.37
CA SER A 67 -12.95 4.08 2.12
C SER A 67 -13.42 5.39 1.50
N ALA A 68 -13.42 5.48 0.17
CA ALA A 68 -13.87 6.65 -0.58
C ALA A 68 -15.37 6.88 -0.43
N GLN A 69 -16.19 5.82 -0.47
CA GLN A 69 -17.62 5.91 -0.23
C GLN A 69 -17.90 6.44 1.18
N THR A 70 -17.27 5.84 2.18
CA THR A 70 -17.41 6.27 3.58
C THR A 70 -17.01 7.73 3.75
N TYR A 71 -15.89 8.14 3.14
CA TYR A 71 -15.42 9.52 3.14
C TYR A 71 -16.46 10.48 2.53
N GLN A 72 -17.03 10.14 1.37
CA GLN A 72 -18.05 10.96 0.71
C GLN A 72 -19.33 11.09 1.56
N GLU A 73 -19.74 10.02 2.23
CA GLU A 73 -20.90 10.03 3.14
C GLU A 73 -20.64 10.95 4.35
N LEU A 74 -19.42 10.91 4.90
CA LEU A 74 -19.00 11.78 6.00
C LEU A 74 -18.99 13.27 5.61
N LEU A 75 -18.54 13.59 4.38
CA LEU A 75 -18.55 14.96 3.87
C LEU A 75 -19.96 15.52 3.62
N ARG A 76 -20.92 14.65 3.28
CA ARG A 76 -22.33 15.04 3.07
C ARG A 76 -23.10 15.21 4.37
N ALA A 77 -22.60 14.67 5.48
CA ALA A 77 -23.26 14.77 6.77
C ALA A 77 -23.11 16.20 7.35
N PRO A 78 -24.22 16.84 7.77
CA PRO A 78 -24.14 18.13 8.42
C PRO A 78 -23.61 17.94 9.84
N SER A 79 -22.37 18.37 10.09
CA SER A 79 -21.67 18.59 11.39
C SER A 79 -20.59 17.57 11.80
N GLY A 80 -19.41 18.10 12.15
CA GLY A 80 -18.63 17.71 13.33
C GLY A 80 -17.74 16.46 13.28
N ARG A 81 -17.68 15.72 12.17
CA ARG A 81 -16.92 14.47 12.06
C ARG A 81 -15.48 14.64 11.57
N ASN A 82 -14.80 15.70 12.02
CA ASN A 82 -13.45 16.03 11.54
C ASN A 82 -12.46 14.88 11.80
N VAL A 83 -12.64 14.15 12.91
CA VAL A 83 -11.80 12.99 13.26
C VAL A 83 -12.07 11.82 12.31
N GLU A 84 -13.34 11.48 12.05
CA GLU A 84 -13.67 10.38 11.13
C GLU A 84 -13.29 10.70 9.69
N ILE A 85 -13.39 11.97 9.28
CA ILE A 85 -12.91 12.48 7.99
C ILE A 85 -11.40 12.26 7.89
N ALA A 86 -10.62 12.74 8.86
CA ALA A 86 -9.17 12.55 8.90
C ALA A 86 -8.78 11.05 8.86
N ILE A 87 -9.53 10.19 9.54
CA ILE A 87 -9.31 8.73 9.50
C ILE A 87 -9.48 8.17 8.09
N GLN A 88 -10.52 8.59 7.37
CA GLN A 88 -10.67 8.12 5.99
C GLN A 88 -9.62 8.74 5.05
N GLU A 89 -9.21 9.99 5.26
CA GLU A 89 -8.10 10.61 4.51
C GLU A 89 -6.79 9.82 4.68
N GLY A 90 -6.43 9.47 5.91
CA GLY A 90 -5.24 8.67 6.19
C GLY A 90 -5.30 7.27 5.56
N ARG A 91 -6.48 6.62 5.60
CA ARG A 91 -6.69 5.31 4.95
C ARG A 91 -6.55 5.41 3.43
N LEU A 92 -7.13 6.44 2.82
CA LEU A 92 -7.01 6.71 1.39
C LEU A 92 -5.56 7.02 1.01
N ALA A 93 -4.83 7.80 1.81
CA ALA A 93 -3.42 8.08 1.59
C ALA A 93 -2.59 6.79 1.56
N TRP A 94 -2.74 5.92 2.57
CA TRP A 94 -2.09 4.61 2.59
C TRP A 94 -2.41 3.77 1.35
N LEU A 95 -3.69 3.71 0.94
CA LEU A 95 -4.08 2.97 -0.26
C LEU A 95 -3.46 3.54 -1.53
N VAL A 96 -3.39 4.86 -1.67
CA VAL A 96 -2.72 5.52 -2.81
C VAL A 96 -1.23 5.19 -2.84
N TYR A 97 -0.54 5.23 -1.70
CA TYR A 97 0.88 4.87 -1.63
C TYR A 97 1.11 3.39 -1.95
N ILE A 98 0.27 2.48 -1.43
CA ILE A 98 0.37 1.05 -1.71
C ILE A 98 0.11 0.77 -3.20
N VAL A 99 -0.95 1.36 -3.78
CA VAL A 99 -1.24 1.23 -5.22
C VAL A 99 -0.10 1.82 -6.07
N GLY A 100 0.41 2.98 -5.68
CA GLY A 100 1.55 3.64 -6.32
C GLY A 100 2.81 2.78 -6.28
N ALA A 101 3.08 2.09 -5.17
CA ALA A 101 4.19 1.14 -5.08
C ALA A 101 3.94 -0.12 -5.91
N VAL A 102 2.73 -0.70 -5.88
CA VAL A 102 2.39 -1.89 -6.67
C VAL A 102 2.49 -1.62 -8.19
N ILE A 103 2.14 -0.41 -8.63
CA ILE A 103 2.30 0.03 -10.03
C ILE A 103 3.76 0.44 -10.32
N GLY A 104 4.37 1.26 -9.46
CA GLY A 104 5.72 1.79 -9.63
C GLY A 104 6.81 0.72 -9.54
N GLY A 105 6.60 -0.29 -8.70
CA GLY A 105 7.41 -1.50 -8.61
C GLY A 105 7.40 -2.33 -9.90
N ARG A 106 6.50 -2.06 -10.85
CA ARG A 106 6.58 -2.65 -12.20
C ARG A 106 7.69 -2.00 -13.03
N LEU A 107 7.93 -0.69 -12.87
CA LEU A 107 8.95 0.06 -13.64
C LEU A 107 10.38 -0.26 -13.17
N THR A 108 10.59 -0.43 -11.87
CA THR A 108 11.89 -0.87 -11.33
C THR A 108 12.18 -2.32 -11.66
N PHE A 109 11.15 -3.19 -11.70
CA PHE A 109 11.34 -4.60 -12.02
C PHE A 109 11.65 -4.89 -13.48
N THR A 110 11.01 -4.18 -14.41
CA THR A 110 11.40 -4.22 -15.83
C THR A 110 12.85 -3.81 -16.02
N CYS A 111 13.36 -2.91 -15.17
CA CYS A 111 14.76 -2.49 -15.21
C CYS A 111 15.70 -3.59 -14.69
N THR A 112 15.31 -4.32 -13.63
CA THR A 112 16.12 -5.43 -13.10
C THR A 112 16.17 -6.66 -14.00
N ASP A 113 15.10 -7.03 -14.72
CA ASP A 113 15.18 -8.18 -15.65
C ASP A 113 16.17 -7.92 -16.81
N GLU A 114 16.23 -6.69 -17.32
CA GLU A 114 17.22 -6.28 -18.31
C GLU A 114 18.62 -6.20 -17.71
N GLN A 115 18.74 -5.77 -16.45
CA GLN A 115 20.01 -5.61 -15.75
C GLN A 115 20.61 -6.94 -15.27
N ASP A 116 19.79 -7.91 -14.83
CA ASP A 116 20.19 -9.28 -14.51
C ASP A 116 20.65 -10.04 -15.76
N SER A 117 20.05 -9.77 -16.92
CA SER A 117 20.52 -10.30 -18.21
C SER A 117 21.91 -9.74 -18.59
N MET A 118 22.18 -8.47 -18.29
CA MET A 118 23.49 -7.85 -18.52
C MET A 118 24.55 -8.34 -17.52
N ASP A 119 24.18 -8.54 -16.25
CA ASP A 119 25.08 -9.07 -15.21
C ASP A 119 25.40 -10.56 -15.46
N GLY A 120 24.46 -11.33 -16.02
CA GLY A 120 24.69 -12.71 -16.46
C GLY A 120 25.74 -12.85 -17.57
N GLU A 121 25.86 -11.87 -18.47
CA GLU A 121 26.91 -11.85 -19.51
C GLU A 121 28.30 -11.49 -18.97
N LEU A 122 28.37 -10.73 -17.87
CA LEU A 122 29.64 -10.35 -17.22
C LEU A 122 30.27 -11.49 -16.42
N VAL A 123 29.47 -12.43 -15.91
CA VAL A 123 29.95 -13.59 -15.14
C VAL A 123 30.54 -14.70 -16.03
N TYR A 124 30.35 -14.64 -17.36
CA TYR A 124 30.90 -15.61 -18.32
C TYR A 124 32.26 -15.19 -18.92
N ARG A 125 32.99 -14.24 -18.33
CA ARG A 125 34.34 -13.85 -18.79
C ARG A 125 35.42 -13.99 -17.73
#